data_AF-A0A3N9P3S5-F1
#
_entry.id   AF-A0A3N9P3S5-F1
#
_cell.length_a   1.000
_cell.length_b   1.000
_cell.length_c   1.000
_cell.angle_alpha   90.00
_cell.angle_beta   90.00
_cell.angle_gamma   90.00
#
_symmetry.space_group_name_H-M   'P 1'
#
loop_
_entity.id
_entity.type
_entity.pdbx_description
1 polymer ?
#
loop_
_entity_poly.entity_id
_entity_poly.type
_entity_poly.pdbx_seq_one_letter_code
_entity_poly.pdbx_strand_id
1 'polypeptide(L)'
;MVILNVQQAAKFLGKTPAALRNGYKRWGVPHFRLGGQIKFTQEALQEWVAQNMTVDASASADKSATSTKDGRRVKRTAHHTKQASPSGNIIA
;
A
#
# COMPACT_ATOMS: atom_id res chain seq x y z
N MET A 1 -6.31 -29.83 -7.35
CA MET A 1 -5.46 -28.78 -6.76
C MET A 1 -4.06 -28.78 -7.38
N VAL A 2 -3.77 -27.82 -8.24
CA VAL A 2 -2.43 -27.62 -8.82
C VAL A 2 -1.66 -26.59 -8.00
N ILE A 3 -0.50 -26.98 -7.48
CA ILE A 3 0.38 -26.11 -6.68
C ILE A 3 1.45 -25.51 -7.58
N LEU A 4 1.56 -24.18 -7.54
CA LEU A 4 2.48 -23.37 -8.32
C LEU A 4 3.56 -22.74 -7.45
N ASN A 5 4.75 -22.67 -8.02
CA ASN A 5 5.90 -21.96 -7.47
C ASN A 5 5.78 -20.45 -7.76
N VAL A 6 6.57 -19.62 -7.09
CA VAL A 6 6.64 -18.17 -7.37
C VAL A 6 6.86 -17.88 -8.86
N GLN A 7 7.72 -18.63 -9.54
CA GLN A 7 7.98 -18.44 -10.98
C GLN A 7 6.75 -18.76 -11.84
N GLN A 8 6.07 -19.87 -11.56
CA GLN A 8 4.89 -20.29 -12.30
C GLN A 8 3.69 -19.35 -12.04
N ALA A 9 3.49 -18.96 -10.78
CA ALA A 9 2.48 -17.98 -10.40
C ALA A 9 2.74 -16.61 -11.05
N ALA A 10 3.99 -16.17 -11.11
CA ALA A 10 4.35 -14.91 -11.77
C ALA A 10 4.07 -14.98 -13.27
N LYS A 11 4.40 -16.11 -13.93
CA LYS A 11 4.06 -16.34 -15.35
C LYS A 11 2.55 -16.33 -15.57
N PHE A 12 1.77 -16.94 -14.68
CA PHE A 12 0.31 -16.95 -14.74
C PHE A 12 -0.28 -15.54 -14.63
N LEU A 13 0.27 -14.71 -13.74
CA LEU A 13 -0.16 -13.32 -13.53
C LEU A 13 0.45 -12.31 -14.53
N GLY A 14 1.30 -12.76 -15.46
CA GLY A 14 2.02 -11.88 -16.38
C GLY A 14 2.99 -10.90 -15.69
N LYS A 15 3.55 -11.27 -14.53
CA LYS A 15 4.49 -10.47 -13.75
C LYS A 15 5.87 -11.11 -13.69
N THR A 16 6.88 -10.35 -13.29
CA THR A 16 8.20 -10.91 -13.00
C THR A 16 8.20 -11.65 -11.65
N PRO A 17 8.96 -12.75 -11.49
CA PRO A 17 9.04 -13.48 -10.22
C PRO A 17 9.49 -12.60 -9.05
N ALA A 18 10.40 -11.64 -9.31
CA ALA A 18 10.87 -10.68 -8.32
C ALA A 18 9.76 -9.73 -7.88
N ALA A 19 8.97 -9.20 -8.83
CA ALA A 19 7.83 -8.34 -8.51
C ALA A 19 6.78 -9.10 -7.70
N LEU A 20 6.47 -10.35 -8.06
CA LEU A 20 5.52 -11.15 -7.30
C LEU A 20 6.04 -11.43 -5.89
N ARG A 21 7.31 -11.80 -5.72
CA ARG A 21 7.91 -12.08 -4.40
C ARG A 21 7.88 -10.88 -3.45
N ASN A 22 7.97 -9.66 -3.98
CA ASN A 22 7.92 -8.43 -3.18
C ASN A 22 6.48 -7.89 -3.04
N GLY A 23 5.60 -8.20 -4.00
CA GLY A 23 4.26 -7.63 -4.12
C GLY A 23 3.13 -8.51 -3.60
N TYR A 24 3.30 -9.83 -3.48
CA TYR A 24 2.20 -10.76 -3.18
C TYR A 24 1.43 -10.40 -1.90
N LYS A 25 2.12 -9.93 -0.85
CA LYS A 25 1.48 -9.46 0.39
C LYS A 25 0.71 -8.16 0.22
N ARG A 26 1.24 -7.23 -0.59
CA ARG A 26 0.64 -5.90 -0.82
C ARG A 26 -0.60 -5.98 -1.70
N TRP A 27 -0.57 -6.88 -2.68
CA TRP A 27 -1.67 -7.11 -3.61
C TRP A 27 -2.73 -8.08 -3.03
N GLY A 28 -2.48 -8.66 -1.86
CA GLY A 28 -3.39 -9.64 -1.26
C GLY A 28 -3.50 -10.94 -2.07
N VAL A 29 -2.44 -11.34 -2.78
CA VAL A 29 -2.45 -12.55 -3.59
C VAL A 29 -2.54 -13.78 -2.66
N PRO A 30 -3.48 -14.70 -2.88
CA PRO A 30 -3.65 -15.87 -2.04
C PRO A 30 -2.42 -16.77 -2.11
N HIS A 31 -1.84 -17.06 -0.95
CA HIS A 31 -0.61 -17.81 -0.82
C HIS A 31 -0.64 -18.68 0.44
N PHE A 32 0.15 -19.74 0.45
CA PHE A 32 0.33 -20.59 1.62
C PHE A 32 1.80 -20.98 1.77
N ARG A 33 2.17 -21.42 2.97
CA ARG A 33 3.55 -21.84 3.29
C ARG A 33 3.62 -23.35 3.34
N LEU A 34 4.55 -23.93 2.61
CA LEU A 34 4.85 -25.36 2.65
C LEU A 34 6.36 -25.55 2.78
N GLY A 35 6.82 -26.15 3.87
CA GLY A 35 8.25 -26.35 4.14
C GLY A 35 9.07 -25.05 4.11
N GLY A 36 8.49 -23.93 4.58
CA GLY A 36 9.15 -22.61 4.57
C GLY A 36 9.13 -21.89 3.22
N GLN A 37 8.69 -22.55 2.14
CA GLN A 37 8.54 -21.93 0.83
C GLN A 37 7.14 -21.35 0.64
N ILE A 38 7.06 -20.21 -0.06
CA ILE A 38 5.78 -19.63 -0.49
C ILE A 38 5.30 -20.40 -1.72
N LYS A 39 4.08 -20.90 -1.64
CA LYS A 39 3.39 -21.63 -2.69
C LYS A 39 2.04 -20.96 -2.98
N PHE A 40 1.58 -21.17 -4.20
CA PHE A 40 0.31 -20.65 -4.70
C PHE A 40 -0.50 -21.82 -5.25
N THR A 41 -1.81 -21.75 -5.16
CA THR A 41 -2.68 -22.71 -5.86
C THR A 41 -3.24 -22.02 -7.09
N GLN A 42 -3.32 -22.75 -8.20
CA GLN A 42 -3.89 -22.23 -9.44
C GLN A 42 -5.35 -21.77 -9.24
N GLU A 43 -6.15 -22.54 -8.50
CA GLU A 43 -7.56 -22.24 -8.22
C GLU A 43 -7.71 -20.89 -7.51
N ALA A 44 -6.99 -20.69 -6.40
CA ALA A 44 -7.03 -19.41 -5.69
C ALA A 44 -6.51 -18.23 -6.52
N LEU A 45 -5.48 -18.43 -7.37
CA LEU A 45 -5.02 -17.38 -8.27
C LEU A 45 -6.09 -17.02 -9.31
N GLN A 46 -6.77 -18.02 -9.87
CA GLN A 46 -7.84 -17.81 -10.85
C GLN A 46 -9.03 -17.08 -10.23
N GLU A 47 -9.48 -17.49 -9.04
CA GLU A 47 -10.53 -16.80 -8.30
C GLU A 47 -10.15 -15.35 -7.97
N TRP A 48 -8.91 -15.12 -7.54
CA TRP A 48 -8.42 -13.79 -7.25
C TRP A 48 -8.38 -12.91 -8.50
N VAL A 49 -7.95 -13.43 -9.65
CA VAL A 49 -7.99 -12.69 -10.93
C VAL A 49 -9.44 -12.40 -11.31
N ALA A 50 -10.34 -13.38 -11.20
CA ALA A 50 -11.75 -13.20 -11.53
C ALA A 50 -12.40 -12.10 -10.69
N GLN A 51 -12.15 -12.09 -9.37
CA GLN A 51 -12.67 -11.05 -8.47
C GLN A 51 -12.15 -9.66 -8.88
N ASN A 52 -10.85 -9.50 -9.13
CA ASN A 52 -10.27 -8.21 -9.52
C ASN A 52 -10.73 -7.75 -10.91
N MET A 53 -11.03 -8.66 -11.83
CA MET A 53 -11.52 -8.34 -13.17
C MET A 53 -13.00 -7.90 -13.15
N THR A 54 -13.81 -8.45 -12.23
CA THR A 54 -15.23 -8.04 -12.09
C THR A 54 -15.41 -6.63 -11.51
N VAL A 55 -14.42 -6.11 -10.78
CA VAL A 55 -14.47 -4.72 -10.26
C VAL A 55 -14.35 -3.69 -11.39
N ASP A 56 -13.72 -4.05 -12.51
CA ASP A 56 -13.59 -3.17 -13.68
C ASP A 56 -14.86 -3.19 -14.56
N ALA A 57 -15.53 -4.36 -14.65
CA ALA A 57 -16.76 -4.50 -15.45
C ALA A 57 -18.03 -3.97 -14.74
N SER A 58 -18.10 -3.96 -13.40
CA SER A 58 -19.27 -3.52 -12.64
C SER A 58 -19.19 -2.06 -12.14
N ALA A 59 -18.17 -1.29 -12.55
CA ALA A 59 -18.01 0.12 -12.18
C ALA A 59 -18.63 1.12 -13.18
N SER A 60 -19.30 0.65 -14.25
CA SER A 60 -20.00 1.51 -15.22
C SER A 60 -21.50 1.71 -14.97
N ALA A 61 -22.03 1.26 -13.83
CA ALA A 61 -23.39 1.62 -13.42
C ALA A 61 -23.41 2.09 -11.96
N ASP A 62 -23.44 3.42 -11.83
CA ASP A 62 -24.09 4.15 -10.74
C ASP A 62 -23.57 3.84 -9.31
N LYS A 63 -22.63 4.62 -8.78
CA LYS A 63 -22.96 5.87 -8.10
C LYS A 63 -21.84 6.89 -8.17
N SER A 64 -22.16 8.01 -8.81
CA SER A 64 -21.44 9.27 -8.65
C SER A 64 -21.51 9.80 -7.21
N ALA A 65 -20.44 10.50 -6.86
CA ALA A 65 -20.35 11.67 -5.97
C ALA A 65 -20.26 11.47 -4.44
N THR A 66 -19.04 11.59 -3.93
CA THR A 66 -18.58 12.78 -3.16
C THR A 66 -17.06 12.88 -3.36
N SER A 67 -16.55 13.66 -4.32
CA SER A 67 -16.39 15.12 -4.33
C SER A 67 -15.66 15.69 -3.11
N THR A 68 -14.33 15.73 -3.23
CA THR A 68 -13.48 16.95 -3.21
C THR A 68 -13.45 17.87 -1.99
N LYS A 69 -12.20 18.32 -1.71
CA LYS A 69 -11.70 19.40 -0.83
C LYS A 69 -11.40 18.95 0.60
N ASP A 70 -10.18 19.08 1.09
CA ASP A 70 -9.56 20.38 1.29
C ASP A 70 -8.02 20.29 1.32
N GLY A 71 -7.38 21.18 0.56
CA GLY A 71 -5.94 21.39 0.67
C GLY A 71 -5.64 22.43 1.75
N ARG A 72 -4.64 22.18 2.60
CA ARG A 72 -3.89 23.29 3.21
C ARG A 72 -2.49 22.91 3.67
N ARG A 73 -1.55 23.17 2.76
CA ARG A 73 -0.20 23.67 3.04
C ARG A 73 -0.21 24.66 4.20
N VAL A 74 0.55 24.41 5.28
CA VAL A 74 1.31 25.45 6.01
C VAL A 74 2.56 24.85 6.69
N LYS A 75 3.74 25.26 6.21
CA LYS A 75 5.01 25.21 6.94
C LYS A 75 4.87 26.01 8.23
N ARG A 76 5.08 25.40 9.41
CA ARG A 76 5.36 26.17 10.63
C ARG A 76 6.86 26.16 10.89
N THR A 77 7.52 27.19 10.38
CA THR A 77 8.72 27.77 10.99
C THR A 77 8.29 28.47 12.28
N ALA A 78 8.82 28.03 13.43
CA ALA A 78 8.66 28.75 14.68
C ALA A 78 9.78 29.79 14.78
N HIS A 79 9.42 31.07 14.67
CA HIS A 79 10.30 32.19 14.99
C HIS A 79 10.28 32.44 16.50
N HIS A 80 11.48 32.53 17.07
CA HIS A 80 11.94 33.58 18.00
C HIS A 80 10.90 34.62 18.44
N THR A 81 10.62 34.67 19.75
CA THR A 81 10.68 35.88 20.61
C THR A 81 10.04 35.64 21.97
N LYS A 82 10.83 35.81 23.04
CA LYS A 82 10.48 36.62 24.22
C LYS A 82 11.75 36.73 25.07
N GLN A 83 12.42 37.88 24.96
CA GLN A 83 12.26 39.03 25.85
C GLN A 83 13.39 39.02 26.88
N ALA A 84 14.44 39.74 26.53
CA ALA A 84 15.26 40.40 27.51
C ALA A 84 14.38 41.35 28.34
N SER A 85 14.57 41.34 29.65
CA SER A 85 14.38 42.52 30.48
C SER A 85 15.45 42.54 31.58
N PRO A 86 16.03 43.72 31.85
CA PRO A 86 17.24 43.88 32.64
C PRO A 86 16.92 44.02 34.13
N SER A 87 17.79 43.47 34.97
CA SER A 87 17.97 43.78 36.40
C SER A 87 19.29 43.09 36.74
N GLY A 88 20.38 43.74 37.06
CA GLY A 88 20.55 44.83 38.01
C GLY A 88 21.87 44.50 38.71
N ASN A 89 22.73 45.50 38.80
CA ASN A 89 24.07 45.48 39.35
C ASN A 89 24.13 44.92 40.78
N ILE A 90 24.99 43.93 41.08
CA ILE A 90 25.47 43.67 42.45
C ILE A 90 26.99 43.41 42.42
N ILE A 91 27.64 44.17 43.27
CA ILE A 91 29.07 44.33 43.53
C ILE A 91 29.52 43.22 44.49
N ALA A 92 30.70 42.63 44.27
CA ALA A 92 31.55 42.06 45.32
C ALA A 92 32.98 41.96 44.80
#